data_AF-A0A7S3J120-F1
#
_entry.id   AF-A0A7S3J120-F1
#
_cell.length_a   1.000
_cell.length_b   1.000
_cell.length_c   1.000
_cell.angle_alpha   90.00
_cell.angle_beta   90.00
_cell.angle_gamma   90.00
#
_symmetry.space_group_name_H-M   'P 1'
#
loop_
_entity.id
_entity.type
_entity.pdbx_description
1 polymer ?
#
loop_
_entity_poly.entity_id
_entity_poly.type
_entity_poly.pdbx_seq_one_letter_code
_entity_poly.pdbx_strand_id
1 'polypeptide(L)'
;FEDGDEESILSFCNKTVLKVYESLGKFEAESETDKQNLEWRKMAIVEEGARYEGEWDINTNQRNGFGIYVWPDGSIYEGDILNNKTHGTGRLIHADGDVYIGEW
;
A
#
# COMPACT_ATOMS: atom_id res chain seq x y z
N PHE A 1 -11.07 26.74 -8.61
CA PHE A 1 -11.81 25.51 -8.35
C PHE A 1 -10.87 24.68 -7.51
N GLU A 2 -11.07 24.69 -6.20
CA GLU A 2 -10.25 23.90 -5.29
C GLU A 2 -10.50 22.44 -5.66
N ASP A 3 -9.47 21.79 -6.22
CA ASP A 3 -9.44 20.34 -6.38
C ASP A 3 -9.80 19.76 -5.02
N GLY A 4 -10.94 19.09 -4.96
CA GLY A 4 -11.46 18.51 -3.73
C GLY A 4 -10.38 17.63 -3.12
N ASP A 5 -10.09 17.84 -1.84
CA ASP A 5 -9.18 17.02 -1.04
C ASP A 5 -9.51 15.54 -1.27
N GLU A 6 -8.80 14.89 -2.20
CA GLU A 6 -8.86 13.45 -2.33
C GLU A 6 -8.30 12.90 -1.02
N GLU A 7 -9.17 12.27 -0.25
CA GLU A 7 -8.81 11.69 1.04
C GLU A 7 -7.58 10.80 0.82
N SER A 8 -6.52 11.00 1.61
CA SER A 8 -5.33 10.17 1.50
C SER A 8 -5.64 8.78 2.07
N ILE A 9 -5.12 7.70 1.48
CA ILE A 9 -5.22 6.36 2.10
C ILE A 9 -4.63 6.33 3.53
N LEU A 10 -3.70 7.25 3.85
CA LEU A 10 -3.13 7.40 5.18
C LEU A 10 -4.14 7.87 6.24
N SER A 11 -5.26 8.48 5.84
CA SER A 11 -6.35 8.87 6.75
C SER A 11 -6.99 7.68 7.48
N PHE A 12 -6.82 6.46 6.93
CA PHE A 12 -7.31 5.22 7.53
C PHE A 12 -6.31 4.56 8.48
N CYS A 13 -5.08 5.08 8.58
CA CYS A 13 -4.10 4.60 9.55
C CYS A 13 -4.50 5.06 10.96
N ASN A 14 -4.12 4.28 11.97
CA ASN A 14 -4.24 4.75 13.34
C ASN A 14 -3.15 5.80 13.67
N LYS A 15 -3.33 6.54 14.77
CA LYS A 15 -2.41 7.64 15.13
C LYS A 15 -0.97 7.18 15.42
N THR A 16 -0.79 5.96 15.90
CA THR A 16 0.54 5.40 16.17
C THR A 16 1.25 5.11 14.86
N VAL A 17 0.57 4.38 13.97
CA VAL A 17 1.07 4.02 12.64
C VAL A 17 1.41 5.26 11.82
N LEU A 18 0.54 6.28 11.80
CA LEU A 18 0.79 7.51 11.04
C LEU A 18 2.07 8.22 11.49
N LYS A 19 2.31 8.34 12.80
CA LYS A 19 3.53 8.95 13.33
C LYS A 19 4.78 8.18 12.95
N VAL A 20 4.71 6.84 13.02
CA VAL A 20 5.84 5.99 12.63
C VAL A 20 6.11 6.13 11.14
N TYR A 21 5.07 6.05 10.30
CA TYR A 21 5.16 6.22 8.85
C TYR A 21 5.81 7.54 8.47
N GLU A 22 5.33 8.66 9.03
CA GLU A 22 5.90 9.99 8.81
C GLU A 22 7.37 10.09 9.25
N SER A 23 7.76 9.42 10.34
CA SER A 23 9.14 9.43 10.85
C SER A 23 10.12 8.63 9.99
N LEU A 24 9.65 7.58 9.33
CA LEU A 24 10.46 6.72 8.47
C LEU A 24 10.65 7.31 7.06
N GLY A 25 9.80 8.26 6.67
CA GLY A 25 9.85 8.87 5.34
C GLY A 25 9.42 7.93 4.22
N LYS A 26 9.69 8.36 2.98
CA LYS A 26 9.33 7.64 1.75
C LYS A 26 10.01 6.27 1.72
N PHE A 27 9.23 5.22 1.48
CA PHE A 27 9.75 3.91 1.15
C PHE A 27 10.07 3.81 -0.34
N GLU A 28 11.23 3.26 -0.68
CA GLU A 28 11.63 3.02 -2.06
C GLU A 28 11.86 1.51 -2.22
N ALA A 29 10.89 0.83 -2.82
CA ALA A 29 11.03 -0.57 -3.21
C ALA A 29 11.66 -0.66 -4.61
N GLU A 30 12.64 -1.55 -4.76
CA GLU A 30 13.18 -1.93 -6.07
C GLU A 30 12.28 -3.01 -6.68
N SER A 31 11.20 -2.61 -7.36
CA SER A 31 10.29 -3.58 -7.98
C SER A 31 10.91 -4.23 -9.21
N GLU A 32 10.97 -5.56 -9.23
CA GLU A 32 11.37 -6.35 -10.40
C GLU A 32 10.22 -6.56 -11.41
N THR A 33 9.01 -6.08 -11.09
CA THR A 33 7.80 -6.28 -11.90
C THR A 33 7.91 -5.55 -13.24
N ASP A 34 7.59 -6.24 -14.34
CA ASP A 34 7.44 -5.60 -15.65
C ASP A 34 6.30 -4.58 -15.58
N LYS A 35 6.65 -3.29 -15.64
CA LYS A 35 5.70 -2.17 -15.51
C LYS A 35 4.81 -1.99 -16.74
N GLN A 36 4.95 -2.83 -17.76
CA GLN A 36 4.07 -2.79 -18.92
C GLN A 36 2.65 -3.22 -18.55
N ASN A 37 1.69 -2.31 -18.76
CA ASN A 37 0.26 -2.51 -18.52
C ASN A 37 -0.18 -2.44 -17.04
N LEU A 38 0.60 -1.76 -16.20
CA LEU A 38 0.16 -1.40 -14.86
C LEU A 38 -0.52 -0.01 -14.87
N GLU A 39 -1.62 0.12 -14.12
CA GLU A 39 -2.24 1.42 -13.82
C GLU A 39 -2.38 1.61 -12.32
N TRP A 40 -2.14 2.82 -11.84
CA TRP A 40 -2.39 3.18 -10.44
C TRP A 40 -3.89 3.35 -10.22
N ARG A 41 -4.44 2.65 -9.22
CA ARG A 41 -5.83 2.81 -8.79
C ARG A 41 -5.89 3.23 -7.34
N LYS A 42 -6.73 4.22 -7.07
CA LYS A 42 -6.99 4.71 -5.71
C LYS A 42 -8.12 3.93 -5.04
N MET A 43 -7.98 3.73 -3.74
CA MET A 43 -9.06 3.40 -2.79
C MET A 43 -9.99 2.26 -3.20
N ALA A 44 -9.43 1.10 -3.52
CA ALA A 44 -10.19 -0.13 -3.66
C ALA A 44 -10.41 -0.78 -2.28
N ILE A 45 -11.64 -1.23 -1.98
CA ILE A 45 -11.87 -2.16 -0.87
C ILE A 45 -11.53 -3.56 -1.35
N VAL A 46 -10.67 -4.26 -0.61
CA VAL A 46 -10.17 -5.59 -0.95
C VAL A 46 -10.51 -6.61 0.16
N GLU A 47 -9.75 -7.68 0.23
CA GLU A 47 -9.91 -8.77 1.19
C GLU A 47 -10.02 -8.24 2.63
N GLU A 48 -10.97 -8.80 3.39
CA GLU A 48 -11.19 -8.49 4.81
C GLU A 48 -11.47 -7.02 5.13
N GLY A 49 -11.93 -6.23 4.14
CA GLY A 49 -12.23 -4.82 4.33
C GLY A 49 -10.99 -3.93 4.36
N ALA A 50 -9.81 -4.47 4.07
CA ALA A 50 -8.62 -3.67 3.86
C ALA A 50 -8.82 -2.74 2.66
N ARG A 51 -8.17 -1.58 2.74
CA ARG A 51 -8.14 -0.58 1.67
C ARG A 51 -6.84 -0.75 0.92
N TYR A 52 -6.92 -0.61 -0.39
CA TYR A 52 -5.77 -0.71 -1.27
C TYR A 52 -5.68 0.50 -2.18
N GLU A 53 -4.47 1.02 -2.32
CA GLU A 53 -4.10 1.97 -3.35
C GLU A 53 -2.78 1.51 -3.97
N GLY A 54 -2.70 1.39 -5.28
CA GLY A 54 -1.52 0.85 -5.92
C GLY A 54 -1.71 0.44 -7.36
N GLU A 55 -0.72 -0.25 -7.89
CA GLU A 55 -0.65 -0.70 -9.28
C GLU A 55 -1.52 -1.94 -9.54
N TRP A 56 -2.25 -1.92 -10.66
CA TRP A 56 -3.06 -3.03 -11.16
C TRP A 56 -2.68 -3.35 -12.58
N ASP A 57 -2.56 -4.63 -12.89
CA ASP A 57 -2.45 -5.13 -14.25
C ASP A 57 -3.80 -4.98 -14.97
N ILE A 58 -3.81 -4.19 -16.05
CA ILE A 58 -5.00 -3.86 -16.83
C ILE A 58 -5.59 -5.11 -17.51
N ASN A 59 -4.75 -6.09 -17.87
CA ASN A 59 -5.17 -7.29 -18.60
C ASN A 59 -5.76 -8.34 -17.68
N THR A 60 -5.14 -8.55 -16.51
CA THR A 60 -5.56 -9.59 -15.56
C THR A 60 -6.52 -9.06 -14.51
N ASN A 61 -6.60 -7.74 -14.36
CA ASN A 61 -7.34 -7.05 -13.30
C ASN A 61 -6.89 -7.51 -11.89
N GLN A 62 -5.60 -7.80 -11.74
CA GLN A 62 -4.97 -8.17 -10.47
C GLN A 62 -4.04 -7.05 -10.00
N ARG A 63 -3.92 -6.91 -8.68
CA ARG A 63 -2.92 -6.03 -8.07
C ARG A 63 -1.53 -6.61 -8.37
N ASN A 64 -0.67 -5.80 -8.97
CA ASN A 64 0.67 -6.16 -9.45
C ASN A 64 1.55 -4.90 -9.46
N GLY A 65 2.79 -4.99 -8.98
CA GLY A 65 3.70 -3.85 -8.83
C GLY A 65 3.67 -3.28 -7.41
N PHE A 66 3.91 -1.98 -7.24
CA PHE A 66 3.88 -1.34 -5.94
C PHE A 66 2.44 -1.11 -5.46
N GLY A 67 2.19 -1.35 -4.17
CA GLY A 67 0.91 -0.99 -3.58
C GLY A 67 0.97 -0.78 -2.08
N ILE A 68 -0.09 -0.14 -1.58
CA ILE A 68 -0.29 0.24 -0.20
C ILE A 68 -1.58 -0.42 0.29
N TYR A 69 -1.49 -1.21 1.36
CA TYR A 69 -2.66 -1.71 2.09
C TYR A 69 -2.81 -0.98 3.41
N VAL A 70 -4.05 -0.63 3.77
CA VAL A 70 -4.41 -0.23 5.12
C VAL A 70 -5.49 -1.17 5.64
N TRP A 71 -5.20 -1.87 6.73
CA TRP A 71 -6.13 -2.81 7.36
C TRP A 71 -7.08 -2.10 8.33
N PRO A 72 -8.22 -2.74 8.70
CA PRO A 72 -9.20 -2.14 9.62
C PRO A 72 -8.67 -1.77 11.02
N ASP A 73 -7.57 -2.39 11.46
CA ASP A 73 -6.87 -2.06 12.70
C ASP A 73 -5.97 -0.81 12.59
N GLY A 74 -5.84 -0.27 11.37
CA GLY A 74 -5.01 0.87 11.02
C GLY A 74 -3.55 0.52 10.72
N SER A 75 -3.19 -0.77 10.67
CA SER A 75 -1.89 -1.23 10.16
C SER A 75 -1.73 -0.84 8.69
N ILE A 76 -0.50 -0.59 8.26
CA ILE A 76 -0.18 -0.23 6.86
C ILE A 76 0.95 -1.09 6.31
N TYR A 77 0.79 -1.55 5.09
CA TYR A 77 1.86 -2.13 4.28
C TYR A 77 2.08 -1.25 3.06
N GLU A 78 3.33 -1.06 2.67
CA GLU A 78 3.70 -0.54 1.36
C GLU A 78 4.85 -1.36 0.78
N GLY A 79 4.77 -1.74 -0.48
CA GLY A 79 5.78 -2.60 -1.09
C GLY A 79 5.29 -3.31 -2.32
N ASP A 80 6.04 -4.33 -2.74
CA ASP A 80 5.72 -5.11 -3.93
C ASP A 80 4.48 -5.99 -3.71
N ILE A 81 3.69 -6.11 -4.77
CA ILE A 81 2.47 -6.88 -4.88
C ILE A 81 2.57 -7.73 -6.15
N LEU A 82 2.26 -9.01 -6.04
CA LEU A 82 2.20 -9.94 -7.18
C LEU A 82 0.98 -10.85 -7.06
N ASN A 83 0.17 -10.89 -8.11
CA ASN A 83 -1.05 -11.67 -8.23
C ASN A 83 -1.96 -11.52 -7.00
N ASN A 84 -2.27 -10.27 -6.64
CA ASN A 84 -3.10 -9.87 -5.49
C ASN A 84 -2.49 -10.05 -4.09
N LYS A 85 -1.26 -10.54 -3.97
CA LYS A 85 -0.59 -10.82 -2.69
C LYS A 85 0.63 -9.93 -2.49
N THR A 86 0.95 -9.60 -1.23
CA THR A 86 2.23 -9.01 -0.89
C THR A 86 3.37 -9.92 -1.33
N HIS A 87 4.44 -9.32 -1.85
CA HIS A 87 5.58 -10.03 -2.41
C HIS A 87 6.83 -9.15 -2.27
N GLY A 88 8.01 -9.72 -2.52
CA GLY A 88 9.26 -8.98 -2.69
C GLY A 88 9.58 -8.08 -1.50
N THR A 89 10.19 -6.93 -1.75
CA THR A 89 10.56 -6.01 -0.68
C THR A 89 9.35 -5.18 -0.25
N GLY A 90 9.06 -5.18 1.05
CA GLY A 90 7.96 -4.42 1.62
C GLY A 90 8.21 -3.92 3.04
N ARG A 91 7.44 -2.90 3.43
CA ARG A 91 7.42 -2.31 4.78
C ARG A 91 6.02 -2.45 5.35
N LEU A 92 5.91 -3.13 6.49
CA LEU A 92 4.71 -3.19 7.32
C LEU A 92 4.93 -2.41 8.60
N ILE A 93 3.98 -1.55 8.93
CA ILE A 93 3.85 -0.93 10.25
C ILE A 93 2.58 -1.49 10.87
N HIS A 94 2.74 -2.33 11.88
CA HIS A 94 1.66 -2.98 12.58
C HIS A 94 0.92 -1.97 13.49
N ALA A 95 -0.31 -2.28 13.90
CA ALA A 95 -1.20 -1.33 14.59
C ALA A 95 -0.63 -0.78 15.91
N ASP A 96 0.30 -1.49 16.55
CA ASP A 96 1.04 -1.09 17.75
C ASP A 96 2.26 -0.19 17.46
N GLY A 97 2.63 -0.03 16.19
CA GLY A 97 3.77 0.76 15.73
C GLY A 97 5.01 -0.06 15.43
N ASP A 98 4.98 -1.38 15.60
CA ASP A 98 6.11 -2.24 15.24
C ASP A 98 6.34 -2.22 13.73
N VAL A 99 7.61 -2.17 13.34
CA VAL A 99 8.02 -2.02 11.95
C VAL A 99 8.73 -3.28 11.48
N TYR A 100 8.24 -3.85 10.39
CA TYR A 100 8.90 -4.90 9.63
C TYR A 100 9.29 -4.35 8.26
N ILE A 101 10.57 -4.49 7.89
CA ILE A 101 11.08 -4.20 6.55
C ILE A 101 11.83 -5.44 6.09
N GLY A 102 11.41 -6.03 4.98
CA GLY A 102 12.01 -7.27 4.48
C GLY A 102 11.26 -7.87 3.31
N GLU A 103 11.57 -9.14 3.06
CA GLU A 103 11.05 -9.92 1.94
C GLU A 103 9.72 -10.62 2.29
N TRP A 104 8.81 -10.66 1.32
CA TRP A 104 7.46 -11.25 1.41
C TRP A 104 7.22 -12.35 0.36
#